data_AF-A0A3D0USX8-F1
#
_entry.id   AF-A0A3D0USX8-F1
#
_cell.length_a   1.000
_cell.length_b   1.000
_cell.length_c   1.000
_cell.angle_alpha   90.00
_cell.angle_beta   90.00
_cell.angle_gamma   90.00
#
_symmetry.space_group_name_H-M   'P 1'
#
loop_
_entity.id
_entity.type
_entity.pdbx_description
1 polymer ?
#
loop_
_entity_poly.entity_id
_entity_poly.type
_entity_poly.pdbx_seq_one_letter_code
_entity_poly.pdbx_strand_id
1 'polypeptide(L)' 'MGIQLPNPKPMMVRLGDVLSANDFANEMKNSDTNLTLGKAIDGSHVIKTLESMPHLLVAGAT' A
#
# COMPACT_ATOMS: atom_id res chain seq x y z
N MET A 1 -12.47 -16.17 14.26
CA MET A 1 -12.19 -16.67 12.89
C MET A 1 -12.82 -15.68 11.92
N GLY A 2 -12.03 -15.04 11.05
CA GLY A 2 -12.52 -14.08 10.06
C GLY A 2 -12.59 -14.72 8.67
N ILE A 3 -13.66 -14.48 7.93
CA ILE A 3 -13.82 -14.92 6.54
C ILE A 3 -13.75 -13.68 5.66
N GLN A 4 -12.89 -13.70 4.64
CA GLN A 4 -12.79 -12.65 3.64
C GLN A 4 -13.57 -13.08 2.39
N LEU A 5 -14.60 -12.33 2.04
CA LEU A 5 -15.40 -12.58 0.84
C LEU A 5 -15.05 -11.51 -0.22
N PRO A 6 -14.72 -11.91 -1.47
CA PRO A 6 -14.48 -10.94 -2.55
C PRO A 6 -15.71 -10.07 -2.80
N ASN A 7 -15.49 -8.79 -3.03
CA ASN A 7 -16.56 -7.88 -3.41
C ASN A 7 -17.10 -8.26 -4.79
N PRO A 8 -18.44 -8.34 -4.99
CA PRO A 8 -19.02 -8.60 -6.31
C PRO A 8 -18.59 -7.60 -7.38
N LYS A 9 -18.25 -6.37 -6.96
CA LYS A 9 -17.64 -5.33 -7.79
C LYS A 9 -16.35 -4.87 -7.13
N PRO A 10 -15.18 -5.36 -7.57
CA PRO A 10 -13.90 -4.90 -7.01
C PRO A 10 -13.67 -3.44 -7.39
N MET A 11 -13.14 -2.67 -6.45
CA MET A 11 -12.69 -1.30 -6.72
C MET A 11 -11.22 -1.32 -7.09
N MET A 12 -10.89 -0.74 -8.25
CA MET A 12 -9.50 -0.58 -8.67
C MET A 12 -8.79 0.43 -7.76
N VAL A 13 -7.65 0.03 -7.20
CA VAL A 13 -6.75 0.94 -6.50
C VAL A 13 -5.76 1.50 -7.51
N ARG A 14 -5.89 2.79 -7.84
CA ARG A 14 -4.97 3.45 -8.77
C ARG A 14 -3.78 4.01 -8.02
N LEU A 15 -2.60 3.88 -8.60
CA LEU A 15 -1.37 4.45 -8.04
C LEU A 15 -1.50 5.97 -7.79
N GLY A 16 -2.05 6.70 -8.76
CA GLY A 16 -2.24 8.16 -8.64
C GLY A 16 -3.12 8.57 -7.45
N ASP A 17 -4.14 7.78 -7.13
CA ASP A 17 -5.02 8.05 -5.98
C ASP A 17 -4.26 7.93 -4.66
N VAL A 18 -3.34 6.94 -4.57
CA VAL A 18 -2.55 6.70 -3.36
C VAL A 18 -1.43 7.72 -3.22
N LEU A 19 -0.76 8.09 -4.32
CA LEU A 19 0.29 9.12 -4.30
C LEU A 19 -0.26 10.52 -3.97
N SER A 20 -1.52 10.80 -4.31
CA SER A 20 -2.18 12.07 -4.01
C SER A 20 -2.74 12.14 -2.59
N ALA A 21 -2.67 11.05 -1.82
CA ALA A 21 -3.19 11.01 -0.46
C ALA A 21 -2.28 11.79 0.52
N ASN A 22 -2.90 12.46 1.49
CA ASN A 22 -2.17 13.17 2.55
C ASN A 22 -1.26 12.23 3.36
N ASP A 23 -1.68 10.97 3.56
CA ASP A 23 -0.89 9.96 4.26
C ASP A 23 0.46 9.74 3.57
N PHE A 24 0.45 9.62 2.24
CA PHE A 24 1.67 9.47 1.46
C PHE A 24 2.55 10.72 1.54
N ALA A 25 1.97 11.90 1.35
CA ALA A 25 2.70 13.16 1.43
C ALA A 25 3.32 13.40 2.83
N ASN A 26 2.68 12.92 3.89
CA ASN A 26 3.21 13.01 5.24
C ASN A 26 4.34 12.02 5.49
N GLU A 27 4.20 10.76 5.05
CA GLU A 27 5.25 9.76 5.22
C GLU A 27 6.51 10.08 4.43
N MET A 28 6.38 10.65 3.22
CA MET A 28 7.50 11.13 2.40
C MET A 28 8.42 12.13 3.14
N LYS A 29 7.96 12.80 4.20
CA LYS A 29 8.80 13.70 5.01
C LYS A 29 9.75 12.95 5.95
N ASN A 30 9.44 11.70 6.26
CA ASN A 30 10.15 10.89 7.24
C ASN A 30 11.27 10.06 6.62
N SER A 31 11.14 9.66 5.36
CA SER A 31 12.12 8.81 4.66
C SER A 31 11.95 8.91 3.14
N ASP A 32 13.08 8.96 2.43
CA ASP A 32 13.13 8.97 0.97
C ASP A 32 12.87 7.57 0.37
N THR A 33 12.83 6.53 1.20
CA THR A 33 12.67 5.13 0.76
C THR A 33 11.31 4.54 1.10
N ASN A 34 10.28 5.37 1.31
CA ASN A 34 8.94 4.81 1.50
C ASN A 34 8.34 4.26 0.20
N LEU A 35 7.76 3.09 0.33
CA LEU A 35 7.06 2.34 -0.70
C LEU A 35 5.57 2.33 -0.39
N THR A 36 4.76 2.66 -1.39
CA THR A 36 3.30 2.46 -1.30
C THR A 36 2.93 1.08 -1.86
N LEU A 37 2.16 0.32 -1.11
CA LEU A 37 1.72 -1.05 -1.47
C LEU A 37 0.26 -1.09 -1.93
N GLY A 38 -0.48 0.00 -1.79
CA GLY A 38 -1.91 0.10 -2.13
C GLY A 38 -2.79 0.35 -0.91
N LYS A 39 -3.96 -0.29 -0.87
CA LYS A 39 -4.95 -0.15 0.21
C LYS A 39 -5.17 -1.47 0.94
N ALA A 40 -5.31 -1.41 2.25
CA ALA A 40 -5.72 -2.54 3.07
C ALA A 40 -7.22 -2.83 2.90
N ILE A 41 -7.69 -3.92 3.51
CA ILE A 41 -9.10 -4.36 3.46
C ILE A 41 -10.08 -3.34 4.03
N ASP A 42 -9.62 -2.46 4.91
CA ASP A 42 -10.39 -1.36 5.51
C ASP A 42 -10.31 -0.05 4.72
N GLY A 43 -9.58 -0.05 3.60
CA GLY A 43 -9.39 1.11 2.74
C GLY A 43 -8.25 2.05 3.15
N SER A 44 -7.56 1.77 4.25
CA SER A 44 -6.39 2.56 4.68
C SER A 44 -5.22 2.40 3.69
N HIS A 45 -4.44 3.47 3.50
CA HIS A 45 -3.24 3.43 2.65
C HIS A 45 -2.12 2.65 3.35
N VAL A 46 -1.51 1.70 2.64
CA VAL A 46 -0.38 0.93 3.15
C VAL A 46 0.91 1.52 2.60
N ILE A 47 1.67 2.19 3.47
CA ILE A 47 2.96 2.82 3.15
C ILE A 47 4.00 2.25 4.13
N LYS A 48 5.18 1.87 3.63
CA LYS A 48 6.27 1.26 4.41
C LYS A 48 7.62 1.81 3.99
N THR A 49 8.49 2.13 4.95
CA THR A 49 9.90 2.49 4.65
C THR A 49 10.76 1.26 4.42
N LEU A 50 11.60 1.30 3.39
CA LEU A 50 12.61 0.28 3.15
C LEU A 50 13.70 0.30 4.23
N GLU A 51 13.93 1.40 4.95
CA GLU A 51 14.92 1.44 6.04
C GLU A 51 14.58 0.45 7.17
N SER A 52 13.28 0.31 7.49
CA SER A 52 12.79 -0.66 8.49
C SER A 52 12.83 -2.11 8.01
N MET A 53 12.91 -2.29 6.68
CA MET A 53 12.92 -3.57 5.99
C MET A 53 14.01 -3.50 4.90
N PRO A 54 15.30 -3.50 5.29
CA PRO A 54 16.41 -3.01 4.45
C PRO A 54 16.54 -3.71 3.10
N HIS A 55 15.93 -4.89 2.98
CA HIS A 55 15.81 -5.64 1.74
C HIS A 55 14.38 -6.17 1.59
N LEU A 56 13.89 -6.20 0.35
CA LEU A 56 12.57 -6.69 -0.02
C LEU A 56 12.71 -7.75 -1.12
N LEU A 57 11.98 -8.87 -0.97
CA LEU A 57 11.83 -9.90 -2.00
C LEU A 57 10.40 -9.88 -2.52
N VAL A 58 10.24 -9.80 -3.84
CA VAL A 58 8.94 -9.83 -4.52
C VAL A 58 8.87 -11.08 -5.41
N ALA A 59 7.79 -11.86 -5.30
CA ALA A 59 7.55 -13.05 -6.09
C ALA A 59 6.07 -13.15 -6.47
N GLY A 60 5.76 -13.70 -7.65
CA GLY A 60 4.41 -13.90 -8.16
C GLY A 60 4.40 -14.76 -9.42
N ALA A 61 3.29 -15.46 -9.67
CA ALA A 61 3.04 -16.15 -10.93
C ALA A 61 2.44 -15.20 -11.98
N THR A 62 2.53 -15.56 -13.26
CA THR A 62 1.88 -14.84 -14.36
C THR A 62 0.37 -14.93 -14.30
#